data_AF-A0A538SUX0-F1
#
_entry.id   AF-A0A538SUX0-F1
#
_cell.length_a   1.000
_cell.length_b   1.000
_cell.length_c   1.000
_cell.angle_alpha   90.00
_cell.angle_beta   90.00
_cell.angle_gamma   90.00
#
_symmetry.space_group_name_H-M   'P 1'
#
loop_
_entity.id
_entity.type
_entity.pdbx_description
1 polymer ?
#
loop_
_entity_poly.entity_id
_entity_poly.type
_entity_poly.pdbx_seq_one_letter_code
_entity_poly.pdbx_strand_id
1 'polypeptide(L)'
;MRLAVVAAFLALTPFVAVAESPPVGHDTVLPGALYLEIEGDGVKEATFVQPRADGMVVLTAPDGTVEYVPTYRVRRVADRDGVDLTSRLRRREWLGTPPPKLGKEK
;
A
#
# COMPACT_ATOMS: atom_id res chain seq x y z
N MET A 1 -21.78 63.71 13.77
CA MET A 1 -20.56 63.71 12.93
C MET A 1 -20.67 62.57 11.93
N ARG A 2 -20.66 62.91 10.64
CA ARG A 2 -20.73 61.98 9.52
C ARG A 2 -19.35 61.34 9.34
N LEU A 3 -19.27 60.02 9.25
CA LEU A 3 -18.18 59.35 8.53
C LEU A 3 -18.62 57.91 8.21
N ALA A 4 -19.23 57.79 7.04
CA ALA A 4 -19.26 56.54 6.31
C ALA A 4 -17.85 56.32 5.73
N VAL A 5 -17.28 55.14 5.95
CA VAL A 5 -16.17 54.65 5.12
C VAL A 5 -16.44 53.19 4.81
N VAL A 6 -17.07 52.99 3.67
CA VAL A 6 -17.11 51.72 2.95
C VAL A 6 -15.76 51.56 2.28
N ALA A 7 -15.03 50.50 2.62
CA ALA A 7 -13.88 50.04 1.85
C ALA A 7 -13.89 48.50 1.85
N ALA A 8 -14.78 47.92 1.05
CA ALA A 8 -14.74 46.51 0.73
C ALA A 8 -13.60 46.30 -0.29
N PHE A 9 -12.46 45.81 0.20
CA PHE A 9 -11.30 45.49 -0.63
C PHE A 9 -11.62 44.23 -1.47
N LEU A 10 -11.88 44.45 -2.75
CA LEU A 10 -12.03 43.43 -3.78
C LEU A 10 -10.63 42.91 -4.15
N ALA A 11 -10.18 41.83 -3.50
CA ALA A 11 -8.95 41.15 -3.88
C ALA A 11 -9.26 40.10 -4.96
N LEU A 12 -8.94 40.47 -6.19
CA LEU A 12 -8.97 39.62 -7.37
C LEU A 12 -7.65 38.82 -7.48
N THR A 13 -7.77 37.55 -7.89
CA THR A 13 -6.78 36.66 -8.55
C THR A 13 -5.78 35.86 -7.68
N PRO A 14 -5.27 34.70 -8.17
CA PRO A 14 -5.62 33.93 -9.36
C PRO A 14 -6.15 32.52 -9.03
N PHE A 15 -7.06 32.05 -9.88
CA PHE A 15 -7.40 30.64 -10.01
C PHE A 15 -6.14 29.90 -10.51
N VAL A 16 -5.35 29.33 -9.60
CA VAL A 16 -4.35 28.34 -10.00
C VAL A 16 -5.13 27.09 -10.32
N ALA A 17 -5.39 26.89 -11.61
CA ALA A 17 -5.65 25.57 -12.17
C ALA A 17 -4.40 24.71 -11.90
N VAL A 18 -4.33 24.12 -10.70
CA VAL A 18 -3.41 23.02 -10.44
C VAL A 18 -3.92 21.89 -11.31
N ALA A 19 -3.20 21.66 -12.40
CA ALA A 19 -3.39 20.53 -13.29
C ALA A 19 -3.63 19.27 -12.46
N GLU A 20 -4.70 18.54 -12.79
CA GLU A 20 -4.92 17.17 -12.37
C GLU A 20 -3.68 16.34 -12.71
N SER A 21 -2.74 16.27 -11.78
CA SER A 21 -1.97 15.05 -11.62
C SER A 21 -2.97 14.06 -11.01
N PRO A 22 -3.25 12.91 -11.63
CA PRO A 22 -4.02 11.89 -10.94
C PRO A 22 -3.31 11.65 -9.60
N PRO A 23 -4.03 11.57 -8.46
CA PRO A 23 -3.40 11.11 -7.25
C PRO A 23 -2.83 9.73 -7.59
N VAL A 24 -1.51 9.65 -7.74
CA VAL A 24 -0.81 8.38 -7.60
C VAL A 24 -1.15 8.00 -6.17
N GLY A 25 -2.12 7.11 -6.03
CA GLY A 25 -2.64 6.64 -4.75
C GLY A 25 -1.51 5.97 -3.98
N HIS A 26 -0.69 6.78 -3.32
CA HIS A 26 0.02 6.39 -2.13
C HIS A 26 -0.99 6.48 -0.98
N ASP A 27 -2.08 5.71 -1.12
CA ASP A 27 -2.95 5.43 0.02
C ASP A 27 -2.05 4.85 1.11
N THR A 28 -2.11 5.52 2.25
CA THR A 28 -1.20 5.42 3.37
C THR A 28 -0.95 3.97 3.75
N VAL A 29 0.20 3.41 3.34
CA VAL A 29 0.57 2.03 3.66
C VAL A 29 1.06 2.00 5.10
N LEU A 30 0.16 1.72 6.03
CA LEU A 30 0.54 1.23 7.34
C LEU A 30 1.35 -0.06 7.14
N PRO A 31 2.46 -0.29 7.88
CA PRO A 31 3.07 -1.60 7.97
C PRO A 31 2.10 -2.52 8.71
N GLY A 32 1.05 -2.94 8.01
CA GLY A 32 0.05 -3.86 8.52
C GLY A 32 0.64 -5.26 8.49
N ALA A 33 0.55 -5.96 9.63
CA ALA A 33 0.76 -7.40 9.64
C ALA A 33 -0.26 -8.05 8.69
N LEU A 34 0.26 -8.90 7.80
CA LEU A 34 -0.50 -9.77 6.91
C LEU A 34 -0.37 -11.19 7.42
N TYR A 35 -1.48 -11.91 7.49
CA TYR A 35 -1.52 -13.31 7.90
C TYR A 35 -1.87 -14.18 6.69
N LEU A 36 -0.97 -15.09 6.36
CA LEU A 36 -1.11 -16.01 5.24
C LEU A 36 -1.34 -17.42 5.73
N GLU A 37 -2.47 -18.01 5.36
CA GLU A 37 -2.72 -19.44 5.58
C GLU A 37 -2.10 -20.22 4.42
N ILE A 38 -1.03 -20.95 4.70
CA ILE A 38 -0.26 -21.72 3.72
C ILE A 38 -0.50 -23.21 3.96
N GLU A 39 -0.96 -23.90 2.91
CA GLU A 39 -1.18 -25.34 2.94
C GLU A 39 0.12 -26.08 3.27
N GLY A 40 0.13 -26.82 4.39
CA GLY A 40 1.28 -27.58 4.88
C GLY A 40 2.23 -26.82 5.82
N ASP A 41 2.21 -25.48 5.81
CA ASP A 41 3.11 -24.65 6.64
C ASP A 41 2.37 -23.87 7.75
N GLY A 42 1.04 -23.88 7.74
CA GLY A 42 0.22 -23.19 8.73
C GLY A 42 0.07 -21.70 8.43
N VAL A 43 -0.14 -20.91 9.48
CA VAL A 43 -0.29 -19.45 9.37
C VAL A 43 1.08 -18.78 9.47
N LYS A 44 1.42 -17.93 8.51
CA LYS A 44 2.63 -17.11 8.52
C LYS A 44 2.29 -15.63 8.58
N GLU A 45 3.13 -14.88 9.29
CA GLU A 45 3.06 -13.42 9.35
C GLU A 45 4.02 -12.80 8.32
N ALA A 46 3.56 -11.78 7.62
CA ALA A 46 4.33 -11.02 6.66
C ALA A 46 4.03 -9.52 6.75
N THR A 47 4.99 -8.69 6.39
CA THR A 47 4.84 -7.23 6.20
C THR A 47 4.69 -6.86 4.73
N PHE A 48 5.10 -7.76 3.83
CA PHE A 48 4.99 -7.59 2.39
C PHE A 48 4.72 -8.92 1.70
N VAL A 49 3.82 -8.90 0.72
CA VAL A 49 3.48 -10.05 -0.12
C VAL A 49 3.51 -9.63 -1.58
N GLN A 50 4.38 -10.26 -2.36
CA GLN A 50 4.56 -9.97 -3.78
C GLN A 50 4.29 -11.22 -4.63
N PRO A 51 3.16 -11.27 -5.34
CA PRO A 51 2.94 -12.29 -6.37
C PRO A 51 3.88 -12.05 -7.56
N ARG A 52 4.47 -13.13 -8.07
CA ARG A 52 5.39 -13.13 -9.22
C ARG A 52 4.76 -13.82 -10.43
N ALA A 53 5.29 -13.50 -11.61
CA ALA A 53 4.81 -14.07 -12.87
C ALA A 53 5.11 -15.57 -13.02
N ASP A 54 6.10 -16.10 -12.28
CA ASP A 54 6.53 -17.50 -12.27
C ASP A 54 5.62 -18.42 -11.44
N GLY A 55 4.53 -17.90 -10.88
CA GLY A 55 3.61 -18.66 -10.03
C GLY A 55 4.04 -18.74 -8.57
N MET A 56 5.10 -18.04 -8.17
CA MET A 56 5.52 -17.91 -6.78
C MET A 56 4.97 -16.63 -6.14
N VAL A 57 4.92 -16.62 -4.82
CA VAL A 57 4.65 -15.45 -3.98
C VAL A 57 5.86 -15.26 -3.08
N VAL A 58 6.40 -14.05 -3.08
CA VAL A 58 7.45 -13.63 -2.15
C VAL A 58 6.79 -13.11 -0.89
N LEU A 59 7.18 -13.65 0.26
CA LEU A 59 6.74 -13.20 1.57
C LEU A 59 7.93 -12.54 2.26
N THR A 60 7.74 -11.33 2.77
CA THR A 60 8.72 -10.70 3.66
C THR A 60 8.15 -10.70 5.06
N ALA A 61 8.80 -11.42 5.97
CA ALA A 61 8.44 -11.46 7.38
C ALA A 61 8.82 -10.14 8.09
N PRO A 62 8.29 -9.88 9.30
CA PRO A 62 8.61 -8.67 10.08
C PRO A 62 10.09 -8.51 10.42
N ASP A 63 10.85 -9.61 10.52
CA ASP A 63 12.29 -9.62 10.74
C ASP A 63 13.12 -9.36 9.46
N GLY A 64 12.45 -9.17 8.32
CA GLY A 64 13.08 -8.98 7.01
C GLY A 64 13.41 -10.29 6.29
N THR A 65 13.12 -11.45 6.88
CA THR A 65 13.32 -12.75 6.23
C THR A 65 12.43 -12.86 5.00
N VAL A 66 13.00 -13.34 3.89
CA VAL A 66 12.29 -13.51 2.63
C VAL A 66 12.06 -14.99 2.34
N GLU A 67 10.81 -15.34 2.08
CA GLU A 67 10.41 -16.70 1.70
C GLU A 67 9.71 -16.72 0.34
N TYR A 68 9.78 -17.87 -0.34
CA TYR A 68 9.14 -18.09 -1.63
C TYR A 68 8.14 -19.24 -1.50
N VAL A 69 6.88 -18.94 -1.74
CA VAL A 69 5.78 -19.91 -1.58
C VAL A 69 5.01 -20.01 -2.90
N PRO A 70 4.72 -21.21 -3.41
CA PRO A 70 3.87 -21.36 -4.59
C PRO A 70 2.48 -20.76 -4.35
N THR A 71 1.97 -20.00 -5.31
CA THR A 71 0.69 -19.28 -5.19
C THR A 71 -0.49 -20.24 -4.93
N TYR A 72 -0.42 -21.48 -5.41
CA TYR A 72 -1.47 -22.47 -5.19
C TYR A 72 -1.53 -22.98 -3.74
N ARG A 73 -0.44 -22.89 -2.96
CA ARG A 73 -0.41 -23.27 -1.54
C ARG A 73 -1.01 -22.19 -0.63
N VAL A 74 -1.07 -20.94 -1.09
CA VAL A 74 -1.67 -19.86 -0.32
C VAL A 74 -3.19 -20.01 -0.38
N ARG A 75 -3.80 -20.38 0.76
CA ARG A 75 -5.26 -20.56 0.88
C ARG A 75 -5.96 -19.25 1.14
N ARG A 76 -5.41 -18.44 2.05
CA ARG A 76 -5.97 -17.16 2.47
C ARG A 76 -4.87 -16.16 2.77
N VAL A 77 -5.13 -14.89 2.48
CA VAL A 77 -4.37 -13.75 2.98
C VAL A 77 -5.34 -12.83 3.71
N ALA A 78 -5.04 -12.47 4.94
CA ALA A 78 -5.81 -11.49 5.71
C ALA A 78 -4.91 -10.37 6.22
N ASP A 79 -5.46 -9.18 6.42
CA ASP A 79 -4.80 -8.14 7.20
C ASP A 79 -4.99 -8.34 8.71
N ARG A 80 -4.48 -7.41 9.50
CA ARG A 80 -4.58 -7.40 10.96
C ARG A 80 -6.02 -7.37 11.48
N ASP A 81 -6.94 -6.77 10.74
CA ASP A 81 -8.35 -6.66 11.11
C ASP A 81 -9.15 -7.89 10.63
N GLY A 82 -8.49 -8.84 9.96
CA GLY A 82 -9.09 -10.08 9.46
C GLY A 82 -9.74 -9.94 8.08
N VAL A 83 -9.58 -8.80 7.41
CA VAL A 83 -10.12 -8.55 6.06
C VAL A 83 -9.43 -9.48 5.07
N ASP A 84 -10.21 -10.21 4.29
CA ASP A 84 -9.68 -11.14 3.29
C ASP A 84 -9.15 -10.38 2.05
N LEU A 85 -7.83 -10.47 1.84
CA LEU A 85 -7.09 -9.86 0.74
C LEU A 85 -6.70 -10.89 -0.34
N THR A 86 -7.15 -12.14 -0.24
CA THR A 86 -6.79 -13.24 -1.15
C THR A 86 -7.11 -12.87 -2.60
N SER A 87 -8.25 -12.22 -2.86
CA SER A 87 -8.63 -11.82 -4.23
C SER A 87 -7.65 -10.81 -4.85
N ARG A 88 -7.01 -9.96 -4.04
CA ARG A 88 -6.00 -8.99 -4.49
C ARG A 88 -4.70 -9.71 -4.84
N LEU A 89 -4.28 -10.65 -4.00
CA LEU A 89 -3.15 -11.54 -4.30
C LEU A 89 -3.37 -12.29 -5.64
N ARG A 90 -4.57 -12.84 -5.87
CA ARG A 90 -4.91 -13.54 -7.13
C ARG A 90 -4.90 -12.62 -8.35
N ARG A 91 -5.24 -11.35 -8.17
CA ARG A 91 -5.10 -10.29 -9.19
C ARG A 91 -3.66 -9.80 -9.39
N ARG A 92 -2.70 -10.44 -8.72
CA ARG A 92 -1.26 -10.10 -8.74
C ARG A 92 -0.96 -8.71 -8.16
N GLU A 93 -1.82 -8.21 -7.28
CA GLU A 93 -1.57 -6.97 -6.53
C GLU A 93 -0.52 -7.21 -5.43
N TRP A 94 0.34 -6.22 -5.21
CA TRP A 94 1.26 -6.24 -4.07
C TRP A 94 0.48 -5.87 -2.81
N LEU A 95 0.79 -6.52 -1.69
CA LEU A 95 0.17 -6.26 -0.40
C LEU A 95 1.24 -5.84 0.61
N GLY A 96 0.92 -4.84 1.43
CA GLY A 96 1.82 -4.31 2.44
C GLY A 96 2.90 -3.38 1.86
N THR A 97 3.91 -3.08 2.68
CA THR A 97 4.99 -2.14 2.32
C THR A 97 6.23 -2.91 1.90
N PRO A 98 6.78 -2.70 0.68
CA PRO A 98 8.01 -3.36 0.29
C PRO A 98 9.14 -2.98 1.23
N PRO A 99 10.06 -3.91 1.58
CA PRO A 99 11.25 -3.55 2.33
C PRO A 99 12.04 -2.48 1.56
N PRO A 100 12.70 -1.54 2.26
CA PRO A 100 13.56 -0.58 1.60
C PRO A 100 14.56 -1.34 0.75
N LYS A 101 14.67 -0.98 -0.54
CA LYS A 101 15.72 -1.53 -1.40
C LYS A 101 17.03 -1.19 -0.71
N LEU A 102 17.73 -2.20 -0.16
CA LEU A 102 19.14 -2.05 0.14
C LEU A 102 19.75 -1.48 -1.15
N GLY A 103 20.22 -0.25 -1.06
CA GLY A 103 20.71 0.49 -2.21
C GLY A 103 21.61 -0.42 -3.01
N LYS A 104 21.41 -0.44 -4.32
CA LYS A 104 22.43 -0.93 -5.23
C LYS A 104 23.65 -0.03 -5.01
N GLU A 105 24.51 -0.39 -4.06
CA GLU A 105 25.89 0.07 -4.08
C GLU A 105 26.46 -0.47 -5.40
N LYS A 106 26.63 0.46 -6.33
CA LYS A 106 27.32 0.23 -7.59
C LYS A 106 28.81 0.15 -7.33
#